data_AF-A0A954PQM9-F1
#
_entry.id   AF-A0A954PQM9-F1
#
_cell.length_a   1.000
_cell.length_b   1.000
_cell.length_c   1.000
_cell.angle_alpha   90.00
_cell.angle_beta   90.00
_cell.angle_gamma   90.00
#
_symmetry.space_group_name_H-M   'P 1'
#
loop_
_entity.id
_entity.type
_entity.pdbx_description
1 polymer ?
#
loop_
_entity_poly.entity_id
_entity_poly.type
_entity_poly.pdbx_seq_one_letter_code
_entity_poly.pdbx_strand_id
1 'polypeptide(L)'
;SQRWCRENFPPWENLSGQGANWPAALDEPVFPLAQVPLAGLLPPESAAEAMPLLDADEFEAPLLYSPLEDGYLVINGDPHAGPCGLLVRNLLLRALTALPAGKTQLCVIDPSGLGSDYGWLMHLGDFDPQLVSHRVWTQPGHIAQQLSQLAMAAEDFIQQALRNQYRTIVEYNREAGALAEPYRFLVWSSFPNGLEEASWKSLLSLLESGARCGIISILIVDPKSSWPTEEVRQRVDGGGLHVTWDATEERLIARAEAIAQCPLRLTDCPDDETARQVVHEVGRRAVLAHRVEVPLAGMLPPEEERWQGDSSLALSIPIGQSGVGRTHCLTLGLGTAQHAIIAGKTGSGKSSLLHAIISSAALKYSPQRLRLVLLDFKKGVEFQVYSDARLPHADIIGIESHREFGLSALEFVDGCMQRRGEMFRQGGVQDLASWNAMHPQQVLPRMLIVIDEFQEMFIE
;
A
#
# COMPACT_ATOMS: atom_id res chain seq x y z
N SER A 1 9.78 25.00 -12.00
CA SER A 1 10.44 24.16 -10.99
C SER A 1 10.58 24.83 -9.63
N GLN A 2 11.30 25.95 -9.47
CA GLN A 2 11.45 26.62 -8.15
C GLN A 2 10.13 26.89 -7.40
N ARG A 3 9.14 27.49 -8.07
CA ARG A 3 7.82 27.75 -7.47
C ARG A 3 7.15 26.45 -7.00
N TRP A 4 7.15 25.43 -7.84
CA TRP A 4 6.62 24.11 -7.51
C TRP A 4 7.36 23.49 -6.32
N CYS A 5 8.69 23.61 -6.24
CA CYS A 5 9.45 23.13 -5.08
C CYS A 5 9.09 23.86 -3.79
N ARG A 6 8.90 25.19 -3.83
CA ARG A 6 8.50 25.97 -2.65
C ARG A 6 7.10 25.59 -2.16
N GLU A 7 6.19 25.25 -3.08
CA GLU A 7 4.81 24.84 -2.77
C GLU A 7 4.76 23.41 -2.19
N ASN A 8 5.61 22.49 -2.66
CA ASN A 8 5.55 21.07 -2.29
C ASN A 8 6.61 20.64 -1.25
N PHE A 9 7.69 21.40 -1.09
CA PHE A 9 8.78 21.12 -0.16
C PHE A 9 9.07 22.36 0.69
N PRO A 10 8.18 22.68 1.64
CA PRO A 10 8.38 23.83 2.51
C PRO A 10 9.62 23.66 3.41
N PRO A 11 10.08 24.75 4.05
CA PRO A 11 11.11 24.68 5.09
C PRO A 11 10.77 23.66 6.17
N TRP A 12 11.79 23.06 6.79
CA TRP A 12 11.63 21.96 7.73
C TRP A 12 10.86 22.36 9.00
N GLU A 13 10.96 23.61 9.40
CA GLU A 13 10.25 24.22 10.52
C GLU A 13 8.73 24.22 10.33
N ASN A 14 8.26 24.20 9.08
CA ASN A 14 6.83 24.12 8.76
C ASN A 14 6.29 22.68 8.80
N LEU A 15 7.20 21.69 8.78
CA LEU A 15 6.88 20.26 8.80
C LEU A 15 7.06 19.65 10.19
N SER A 16 7.78 20.33 11.10
CA SER A 16 8.00 19.91 12.46
C SER A 16 6.88 20.38 13.42
N GLY A 17 6.64 19.61 14.48
CA GLY A 17 5.64 19.93 15.50
C GLY A 17 4.24 19.35 15.28
N GLN A 18 3.47 19.26 16.37
CA GLN A 18 2.10 18.72 16.32
C GLN A 18 1.15 19.68 15.60
N GLY A 19 0.44 19.18 14.59
CA GLY A 19 -0.51 19.98 13.82
C GLY A 19 0.12 20.83 12.71
N ALA A 20 1.38 20.53 12.34
CA ALA A 20 2.04 21.11 11.17
C ALA A 20 1.15 21.02 9.93
N ASN A 21 1.03 22.12 9.16
CA ASN A 21 0.23 22.14 7.95
C ASN A 21 1.09 21.68 6.77
N TRP A 22 1.05 20.38 6.45
CA TRP A 22 1.82 19.86 5.33
C TRP A 22 1.09 20.13 4.01
N PRO A 23 1.84 20.31 2.91
CA PRO A 23 1.26 20.33 1.57
C PRO A 23 0.43 19.08 1.27
N ALA A 24 -0.37 19.16 0.21
CA ALA A 24 -0.98 17.98 -0.36
C ALA A 24 0.09 16.97 -0.78
N ALA A 25 -0.18 15.68 -0.60
CA ALA A 25 0.74 14.65 -1.02
C ALA A 25 0.92 14.68 -2.54
N LEU A 26 2.13 14.39 -2.99
CA LEU A 26 2.46 14.23 -4.40
C LEU A 26 1.89 12.91 -4.93
N ASP A 27 1.36 12.96 -6.15
CA ASP A 27 0.94 11.78 -6.89
C ASP A 27 2.14 10.99 -7.46
N GLU A 28 3.28 11.66 -7.63
CA GLU A 28 4.49 11.13 -8.26
C GLU A 28 5.71 11.26 -7.33
N PRO A 29 6.63 10.28 -7.33
CA PRO A 29 7.79 10.28 -6.44
C PRO A 29 8.92 11.17 -6.98
N VAL A 30 8.70 12.48 -7.09
CA VAL A 30 9.72 13.43 -7.57
C VAL A 30 10.25 14.24 -6.38
N PHE A 31 11.57 14.31 -6.21
CA PHE A 31 12.19 14.92 -5.03
C PHE A 31 13.31 15.90 -5.36
N PRO A 32 13.49 16.99 -4.59
CA PRO A 32 14.65 17.86 -4.74
C PRO A 32 15.91 17.14 -4.25
N LEU A 33 16.92 17.07 -5.11
CA LEU A 33 18.20 16.43 -4.80
C LEU A 33 19.28 17.47 -4.46
N ALA A 34 19.36 18.54 -5.24
CA ALA A 34 20.36 19.59 -5.11
C ALA A 34 19.85 20.92 -5.70
N GLN A 35 20.62 21.98 -5.53
CA GLN A 35 20.44 23.27 -6.19
C GLN A 35 21.52 23.49 -7.24
N VAL A 36 21.14 24.05 -8.37
CA VAL A 36 22.04 24.39 -9.48
C VAL A 36 22.07 25.91 -9.66
N PRO A 37 23.23 26.56 -9.47
CA PRO A 37 23.36 27.98 -9.79
C PRO A 37 23.06 28.21 -11.28
N LEU A 38 22.22 29.19 -11.60
CA LEU A 38 21.81 29.45 -12.99
C LEU A 38 23.00 29.75 -13.91
N ALA A 39 24.04 30.42 -13.40
CA ALA A 39 25.29 30.66 -14.12
C ALA A 39 25.96 29.36 -14.60
N GLY A 40 25.82 28.27 -13.84
CA GLY A 40 26.37 26.97 -14.19
C GLY A 40 25.57 26.23 -15.27
N LEU A 41 24.32 26.64 -15.54
CA LEU A 41 23.45 26.04 -16.56
C LEU A 41 23.58 26.69 -17.94
N LEU A 42 24.23 27.86 -18.01
CA LEU A 42 24.40 28.62 -19.26
C LEU A 42 25.82 28.46 -19.79
N PRO A 43 26.02 28.48 -21.12
CA PRO A 43 27.35 28.64 -21.71
C PRO A 43 28.04 29.90 -21.13
N PRO A 44 29.37 29.91 -20.95
CA PRO A 44 30.08 31.00 -20.26
C PRO A 44 29.79 32.40 -20.83
N GLU A 45 29.70 32.53 -22.16
CA GLU A 45 29.40 33.78 -22.85
C GLU A 45 27.97 34.24 -22.57
N SER A 46 27.00 33.32 -22.61
CA SER A 46 25.59 33.62 -22.30
C SER A 46 25.37 33.91 -20.81
N ALA A 47 26.13 33.26 -19.92
CA ALA A 47 26.12 33.57 -18.49
C ALA A 47 26.63 35.00 -18.24
N ALA A 48 27.74 35.41 -18.88
CA ALA A 48 28.31 36.75 -18.72
C ALA A 48 27.35 37.87 -19.17
N GLU A 49 26.50 37.63 -20.17
CA GLU A 49 25.49 38.59 -20.63
C GLU A 49 24.20 38.57 -19.81
N ALA A 50 23.74 37.39 -19.37
CA ALA A 50 22.46 37.23 -18.69
C ALA A 50 22.53 37.48 -17.18
N MET A 51 23.63 37.13 -16.53
CA MET A 51 23.77 37.26 -15.06
C MET A 51 23.74 38.70 -14.54
N PRO A 52 24.19 39.75 -15.26
CA PRO A 52 24.03 41.14 -14.79
C PRO A 52 22.60 41.69 -14.94
N LEU A 53 21.74 41.05 -15.75
CA LEU A 53 20.38 41.49 -16.06
C LEU A 53 19.33 40.86 -15.13
N LEU A 54 19.66 39.69 -14.61
CA LEU A 54 18.98 39.04 -13.51
C LEU A 54 19.72 39.54 -12.24
N ASP A 55 19.07 39.86 -11.12
CA ASP A 55 19.79 40.05 -9.84
C ASP A 55 20.34 38.67 -9.41
N ALA A 56 21.38 38.18 -10.10
CA ALA A 56 21.59 36.76 -10.37
C ALA A 56 22.54 36.04 -9.41
N ASP A 57 23.13 36.76 -8.45
CA ASP A 57 24.01 36.15 -7.45
C ASP A 57 23.26 35.11 -6.57
N GLU A 58 21.92 35.08 -6.62
CA GLU A 58 21.06 34.21 -5.79
C GLU A 58 20.11 33.27 -6.57
N PHE A 59 20.11 33.27 -7.91
CA PHE A 59 19.11 32.48 -8.64
C PHE A 59 19.54 31.00 -8.82
N GLU A 60 18.99 30.13 -7.98
CA GLU A 60 19.28 28.68 -7.97
C GLU A 60 18.12 27.83 -8.46
N ALA A 61 18.33 26.98 -9.47
CA ALA A 61 17.33 26.04 -9.97
C ALA A 61 17.42 24.69 -9.22
N PRO A 62 16.30 24.11 -8.76
CA PRO A 62 16.34 22.81 -8.11
C PRO A 62 16.62 21.70 -9.14
N LEU A 63 17.62 20.87 -8.85
CA LEU A 63 17.78 19.57 -9.49
C LEU A 63 16.79 18.58 -8.86
N LEU A 64 15.88 18.06 -9.67
CA LEU A 64 14.91 17.07 -9.24
C LEU A 64 15.42 15.67 -9.58
N TYR A 65 15.14 14.72 -8.71
CA TYR A 65 15.27 13.29 -8.94
C TYR A 65 13.88 12.69 -9.12
N SER A 66 13.65 12.06 -10.27
CA SER A 66 12.41 11.37 -10.64
C SER A 66 12.73 9.91 -10.93
N PRO A 67 12.50 8.96 -10.00
CA PRO A 67 12.84 7.54 -10.18
C PRO A 67 12.22 6.90 -11.42
N LEU A 68 11.09 7.40 -11.91
CA LEU A 68 10.44 6.89 -13.12
C LEU A 68 11.16 7.32 -14.41
N GLU A 69 11.88 8.43 -14.38
CA GLU A 69 12.65 8.95 -15.51
C GLU A 69 14.14 8.63 -15.37
N ASP A 70 14.69 8.86 -14.18
CA ASP A 70 16.11 8.73 -13.84
C ASP A 70 16.50 7.30 -13.43
N GLY A 71 15.54 6.45 -13.07
CA GLY A 71 15.81 5.12 -12.52
C GLY A 71 16.28 5.15 -11.07
N TYR A 72 17.26 4.32 -10.72
CA TYR A 72 17.85 4.30 -9.38
C TYR A 72 18.87 5.43 -9.19
N LEU A 73 19.13 5.80 -7.94
CA LEU A 73 20.12 6.82 -7.58
C LEU A 73 21.40 6.15 -7.07
N VAL A 74 22.55 6.55 -7.62
CA VAL A 74 23.88 6.16 -7.13
C VAL A 74 24.59 7.39 -6.59
N ILE A 75 25.04 7.32 -5.34
CA ILE A 75 25.76 8.37 -4.64
C ILE A 75 27.17 7.88 -4.35
N ASN A 76 28.16 8.44 -5.04
CA ASN A 76 29.56 8.08 -4.87
C ASN A 76 30.22 9.00 -3.84
N GLY A 77 30.75 8.44 -2.75
CA GLY A 77 31.42 9.17 -1.69
C GLY A 77 31.41 8.42 -0.37
N ASP A 78 31.87 9.07 0.70
CA ASP A 78 31.85 8.47 2.05
C ASP A 78 30.40 8.24 2.52
N PRO A 79 30.00 7.00 2.83
CA PRO A 79 28.64 6.70 3.27
C PRO A 79 28.32 7.21 4.68
N HIS A 80 29.32 7.49 5.52
CA HIS A 80 29.13 7.77 6.95
C HIS A 80 29.22 9.27 7.27
N ALA A 81 28.23 9.77 8.04
CA ALA A 81 28.17 11.10 8.69
C ALA A 81 28.86 12.27 7.95
N GLY A 82 28.60 12.41 6.65
CA GLY A 82 29.13 13.46 5.80
C GLY A 82 28.12 13.94 4.75
N PRO A 83 28.57 14.68 3.71
CA PRO A 83 27.72 15.26 2.68
C PRO A 83 26.78 14.26 1.98
N CYS A 84 27.26 13.04 1.69
CA CYS A 84 26.45 11.97 1.12
C CYS A 84 25.37 11.45 2.10
N GLY A 85 25.72 11.28 3.37
CA GLY A 85 24.76 10.88 4.41
C GLY A 85 23.66 11.92 4.62
N LEU A 86 24.02 13.22 4.60
CA LEU A 86 23.06 14.32 4.65
C LEU A 86 22.14 14.36 3.41
N LEU A 87 22.70 14.11 2.22
CA LEU A 87 21.92 14.01 0.98
C LEU A 87 20.87 12.90 1.07
N VAL A 88 21.27 11.71 1.51
CA VAL A 88 20.37 10.56 1.69
C VAL A 88 19.30 10.87 2.73
N ARG A 89 19.70 11.37 3.91
CA ARG A 89 18.77 11.74 4.98
C ARG A 89 17.73 12.76 4.50
N ASN A 90 18.18 13.83 3.84
CA ASN A 90 17.31 14.86 3.27
C ASN A 90 16.33 14.25 2.25
N LEU A 91 16.82 13.42 1.33
CA LEU A 91 15.98 12.76 0.32
C LEU A 91 14.92 11.86 0.96
N LEU A 92 15.29 11.04 1.96
CA LEU A 92 14.36 10.16 2.67
C LEU A 92 13.31 10.94 3.46
N LEU A 93 13.71 12.02 4.14
CA LEU A 93 12.75 12.90 4.83
C LEU A 93 11.80 13.59 3.85
N ARG A 94 12.30 14.02 2.68
CA ARG A 94 11.46 14.60 1.62
C ARG A 94 10.50 13.56 1.06
N ALA A 95 10.92 12.31 0.88
CA ALA A 95 10.03 11.23 0.47
C ALA A 95 8.93 10.94 1.50
N LEU A 96 9.29 10.83 2.78
CA LEU A 96 8.34 10.59 3.88
C LEU A 96 7.33 11.72 4.07
N THR A 97 7.69 12.96 3.72
CA THR A 97 6.84 14.15 3.92
C THR A 97 6.03 14.53 2.69
N ALA A 98 6.50 14.19 1.49
CA ALA A 98 5.84 14.54 0.24
C ALA A 98 4.92 13.46 -0.32
N LEU A 99 5.18 12.17 -0.04
CA LEU A 99 4.30 11.08 -0.47
C LEU A 99 3.12 10.86 0.49
N PRO A 100 2.04 10.18 0.05
CA PRO A 100 0.89 9.93 0.91
C PRO A 100 1.29 9.24 2.23
N ALA A 101 0.72 9.70 3.34
CA ALA A 101 1.05 9.20 4.67
C ALA A 101 0.85 7.67 4.76
N GLY A 102 1.85 6.95 5.28
CA GLY A 102 1.85 5.49 5.37
C GLY A 102 2.10 4.76 4.04
N LYS A 103 2.33 5.47 2.92
CA LYS A 103 2.65 4.89 1.61
C LYS A 103 4.14 4.97 1.27
N THR A 104 5.00 5.25 2.23
CA THR A 104 6.46 5.20 2.09
C THR A 104 7.02 4.16 3.04
N GLN A 105 7.68 3.14 2.50
CA GLN A 105 8.34 2.08 3.26
C GLN A 105 9.83 2.12 2.97
N LEU A 106 10.66 2.01 4.00
CA LEU A 106 12.11 2.10 3.91
C LEU A 106 12.74 0.75 4.24
N CYS A 107 13.43 0.16 3.28
CA CYS A 107 14.29 -0.99 3.49
C CYS A 107 15.74 -0.52 3.49
N VAL A 108 16.34 -0.44 4.68
CA VAL A 108 17.71 0.06 4.85
C VAL A 108 18.68 -1.10 5.02
N ILE A 109 19.73 -1.12 4.19
CA ILE A 109 20.82 -2.08 4.23
C ILE A 109 22.10 -1.32 4.61
N ASP A 110 22.76 -1.77 5.66
CA ASP A 110 24.00 -1.15 6.16
C ASP A 110 24.94 -2.21 6.77
N PRO A 111 25.63 -3.00 5.93
CA PRO A 111 26.50 -4.09 6.37
C PRO A 111 27.75 -3.59 7.11
N SER A 112 28.15 -2.32 6.91
CA SER A 112 29.39 -1.76 7.46
C SER A 112 29.14 -0.87 8.68
N GLY A 113 28.10 -0.02 8.67
CA GLY A 113 27.77 0.90 9.76
C GLY A 113 26.85 0.33 10.84
N LEU A 114 26.34 -0.90 10.66
CA LEU A 114 25.44 -1.57 11.60
C LEU A 114 24.16 -0.76 11.94
N GLY A 115 23.78 0.18 11.07
CA GLY A 115 22.59 1.01 11.21
C GLY A 115 22.76 2.26 12.08
N SER A 116 23.97 2.63 12.48
CA SER A 116 24.23 3.81 13.33
C SER A 116 23.67 5.10 12.74
N ASP A 117 23.79 5.26 11.42
CA ASP A 117 23.43 6.49 10.70
C ASP A 117 21.92 6.61 10.45
N TYR A 118 21.18 5.54 10.75
CA TYR A 118 19.74 5.40 10.52
C TYR A 118 18.93 5.25 11.80
N GLY A 119 19.55 5.42 12.98
CA GLY A 119 18.86 5.32 14.28
C GLY A 119 17.64 6.24 14.36
N TRP A 120 17.72 7.43 13.76
CA TRP A 120 16.61 8.39 13.70
C TRP A 120 15.38 7.86 12.95
N LEU A 121 15.54 6.96 11.97
CA LEU A 121 14.43 6.33 11.25
C LEU A 121 13.72 5.28 12.10
N MET A 122 14.43 4.60 13.00
CA MET A 122 13.89 3.48 13.75
C MET A 122 12.71 3.87 14.66
N HIS A 123 12.59 5.16 15.00
CA HIS A 123 11.42 5.73 15.69
C HIS A 123 10.12 5.62 14.90
N LEU A 124 10.16 5.46 13.56
CA LEU A 124 8.95 5.16 12.77
C LEU A 124 8.38 3.79 13.14
N GLY A 125 9.24 2.84 13.52
CA GLY A 125 8.84 1.49 13.91
C GLY A 125 8.00 1.44 15.18
N ASP A 126 8.09 2.47 16.04
CA ASP A 126 7.24 2.62 17.23
C ASP A 126 5.76 2.87 16.87
N PHE A 127 5.51 3.40 15.67
CA PHE A 127 4.18 3.66 15.14
C PHE A 127 3.68 2.52 14.24
N ASP A 128 4.51 2.15 13.26
CA ASP A 128 4.26 1.04 12.35
C ASP A 128 5.60 0.43 11.89
N PRO A 129 5.92 -0.81 12.32
CA PRO A 129 7.14 -1.49 11.92
C PRO A 129 7.33 -1.68 10.42
N GLN A 130 6.25 -1.66 9.62
CA GLN A 130 6.35 -1.82 8.16
C GLN A 130 6.99 -0.61 7.48
N LEU A 131 6.94 0.59 8.08
CA LEU A 131 7.53 1.81 7.52
C LEU A 131 9.05 1.74 7.39
N VAL A 132 9.71 0.90 8.19
CA VAL A 132 11.18 0.74 8.20
C VAL A 132 11.63 -0.72 8.05
N SER A 133 10.77 -1.57 7.49
CA SER A 133 11.05 -3.01 7.31
C SER A 133 11.56 -3.71 8.58
N HIS A 134 11.02 -3.32 9.75
CA HIS A 134 11.34 -3.79 11.10
C HIS A 134 12.76 -3.49 11.63
N ARG A 135 13.78 -3.40 10.79
CA ARG A 135 15.19 -3.18 11.18
C ARG A 135 16.07 -2.78 10.00
N VAL A 136 17.27 -2.33 10.31
CA VAL A 136 18.38 -2.23 9.34
C VAL A 136 18.99 -3.60 9.08
N TRP A 137 19.21 -3.94 7.82
CA TRP A 137 19.75 -5.23 7.38
C TRP A 137 21.26 -5.17 7.23
N THR A 138 21.98 -6.01 7.96
CA THR A 138 23.45 -5.95 8.05
C THR A 138 24.14 -7.24 7.59
N GLN A 139 23.47 -8.39 7.70
CA GLN A 139 24.04 -9.69 7.38
C GLN A 139 23.76 -10.08 5.91
N PRO A 140 24.78 -10.54 5.15
CA PRO A 140 24.66 -10.89 3.73
C PRO A 140 23.47 -11.82 3.39
N GLY A 141 23.31 -12.92 4.13
CA GLY A 141 22.19 -13.85 3.89
C GLY A 141 20.81 -13.23 4.13
N HIS A 142 20.66 -12.33 5.10
CA HIS A 142 19.40 -11.61 5.30
C HIS A 142 19.16 -10.56 4.20
N ILE A 143 20.21 -9.88 3.75
CA ILE A 143 20.15 -8.94 2.63
C ILE A 143 19.67 -9.68 1.36
N ALA A 144 20.26 -10.84 1.06
CA ALA A 144 19.85 -11.69 -0.06
C ALA A 144 18.36 -12.08 0.01
N GLN A 145 17.88 -12.46 1.19
CA GLN A 145 16.46 -12.78 1.40
C GLN A 145 15.56 -11.55 1.16
N GLN A 146 15.95 -10.36 1.64
CA GLN A 146 15.18 -9.14 1.42
C GLN A 146 15.13 -8.74 -0.06
N LEU A 147 16.24 -8.85 -0.79
CA LEU A 147 16.27 -8.60 -2.23
C LEU A 147 15.35 -9.55 -2.98
N SER A 148 15.35 -10.84 -2.61
CA SER A 148 14.45 -11.82 -3.21
C SER A 148 12.97 -11.50 -2.91
N GLN A 149 12.64 -11.10 -1.68
CA GLN A 149 11.27 -10.71 -1.31
C GLN A 149 10.80 -9.47 -2.07
N LEU A 150 11.65 -8.44 -2.19
CA LEU A 150 11.34 -7.23 -2.96
C LEU A 150 11.16 -7.54 -4.45
N ALA A 151 12.02 -8.38 -5.02
CA ALA A 151 11.92 -8.78 -6.42
C ALA A 151 10.62 -9.56 -6.70
N MET A 152 10.27 -10.52 -5.83
CA MET A 152 9.00 -11.25 -5.92
C MET A 152 7.80 -10.30 -5.82
N ALA A 153 7.82 -9.35 -4.87
CA ALA A 153 6.75 -8.37 -4.72
C ALA A 153 6.58 -7.48 -5.96
N ALA A 154 7.68 -7.08 -6.61
CA ALA A 154 7.63 -6.34 -7.87
C ALA A 154 7.03 -7.19 -9.00
N GLU A 155 7.48 -8.43 -9.14
CA GLU A 155 6.95 -9.36 -10.16
C GLU A 155 5.45 -9.60 -9.97
N ASP A 156 5.02 -9.85 -8.73
CA ASP A 156 3.61 -9.98 -8.38
C ASP A 156 2.87 -8.70 -8.78
N PHE A 157 3.32 -7.52 -8.34
CA PHE A 157 2.64 -6.26 -8.67
C PHE A 157 2.52 -6.03 -10.19
N ILE A 158 3.54 -6.36 -10.98
CA ILE A 158 3.48 -6.28 -12.45
C ILE A 158 2.39 -7.20 -13.01
N GLN A 159 2.41 -8.47 -12.62
CA GLN A 159 1.51 -9.50 -13.15
C GLN A 159 0.07 -9.36 -12.64
N GLN A 160 -0.07 -8.77 -11.46
CA GLN A 160 -1.31 -8.75 -10.72
C GLN A 160 -2.04 -7.40 -10.80
N ALA A 161 -1.32 -6.29 -10.66
CA ALA A 161 -1.90 -4.95 -10.64
C ALA A 161 -1.74 -4.24 -11.98
N LEU A 162 -0.52 -4.14 -12.51
CA LEU A 162 -0.27 -3.35 -13.72
C LEU A 162 -0.91 -3.97 -14.97
N ARG A 163 -0.83 -5.29 -15.18
CA ARG A 163 -1.59 -6.09 -16.17
C ARG A 163 -1.77 -5.48 -17.57
N ASN A 164 -0.74 -4.82 -18.12
CA ASN A 164 -0.82 -4.02 -19.37
C ASN A 164 -1.92 -2.92 -19.38
N GLN A 165 -2.58 -2.68 -18.25
CA GLN A 165 -3.57 -1.62 -18.03
C GLN A 165 -2.88 -0.34 -17.57
N TYR A 166 -1.87 -0.47 -16.71
CA TYR A 166 -1.06 0.62 -16.19
C TYR A 166 0.41 0.40 -16.54
N ARG A 167 1.11 1.48 -16.90
CA ARG A 167 2.56 1.44 -17.20
C ARG A 167 3.40 1.52 -15.94
N THR A 168 2.91 2.22 -14.92
CA THR A 168 3.62 2.54 -13.68
C THR A 168 2.69 2.46 -12.46
N ILE A 169 3.28 2.33 -11.28
CA ILE A 169 2.56 2.41 -9.99
C ILE A 169 1.82 3.74 -9.82
N VAL A 170 2.31 4.84 -10.39
CA VAL A 170 1.66 6.16 -10.31
C VAL A 170 0.28 6.10 -10.98
N GLU A 171 0.22 5.59 -12.21
CA GLU A 171 -1.04 5.45 -12.95
C GLU A 171 -2.02 4.55 -12.18
N TYR A 172 -1.52 3.44 -11.64
CA TYR A 172 -2.32 2.53 -10.81
C TYR A 172 -2.83 3.19 -9.52
N ASN A 173 -1.97 3.90 -8.79
CA ASN A 173 -2.30 4.50 -7.50
C ASN A 173 -3.31 5.64 -7.62
N ARG A 174 -3.30 6.39 -8.73
CA ARG A 174 -4.33 7.40 -9.04
C ARG A 174 -5.73 6.80 -9.06
N GLU A 175 -5.87 5.58 -9.57
CA GLU A 175 -7.15 4.86 -9.60
C GLU A 175 -7.43 4.10 -8.30
N ALA A 176 -6.40 3.55 -7.66
CA ALA A 176 -6.52 2.77 -6.43
C ALA A 176 -7.01 3.60 -5.23
N GLY A 177 -6.71 4.90 -5.19
CA GLY A 177 -7.12 5.79 -4.10
C GLY A 177 -6.66 5.27 -2.73
N ALA A 178 -7.61 4.96 -1.83
CA ALA A 178 -7.31 4.41 -0.51
C ALA A 178 -6.52 3.08 -0.55
N LEU A 179 -6.68 2.31 -1.64
CA LEU A 179 -6.00 1.04 -1.89
C LEU A 179 -4.65 1.19 -2.62
N ALA A 180 -4.10 2.41 -2.71
CA ALA A 180 -2.80 2.65 -3.31
C ALA A 180 -1.70 1.77 -2.69
N GLU A 181 -0.80 1.25 -3.53
CA GLU A 181 0.37 0.50 -3.08
C GLU A 181 1.48 1.46 -2.61
N PRO A 182 2.26 1.08 -1.57
CA PRO A 182 3.32 1.93 -1.05
C PRO A 182 4.54 1.96 -1.99
N TYR A 183 5.24 3.10 -1.98
CA TYR A 183 6.58 3.24 -2.51
C TYR A 183 7.61 2.67 -1.51
N ARG A 184 8.43 1.74 -1.97
CA ARG A 184 9.45 1.03 -1.18
C ARG A 184 10.84 1.56 -1.57
N PHE A 185 11.49 2.27 -0.66
CA PHE A 185 12.84 2.76 -0.84
C PHE A 185 13.83 1.71 -0.36
N LEU A 186 14.65 1.18 -1.27
CA LEU A 186 15.78 0.32 -0.98
C LEU A 186 17.03 1.18 -0.84
N VAL A 187 17.45 1.45 0.39
CA VAL A 187 18.60 2.29 0.70
C VAL A 187 19.76 1.39 1.09
N TRP A 188 20.86 1.42 0.34
CA TRP A 188 22.02 0.56 0.57
C TRP A 188 23.26 1.38 0.85
N SER A 189 23.64 1.47 2.13
CA SER A 189 24.89 2.08 2.58
C SER A 189 26.10 1.20 2.28
N SER A 190 27.19 1.84 1.84
CA SER A 190 28.45 1.15 1.54
C SER A 190 28.30 0.06 0.47
N PHE A 191 27.38 0.24 -0.50
CA PHE A 191 27.23 -0.64 -1.65
C PHE A 191 28.58 -0.76 -2.40
N PRO A 192 28.95 -1.94 -2.94
CA PRO A 192 28.25 -3.24 -2.96
C PRO A 192 28.56 -4.17 -1.77
N ASN A 193 29.02 -3.66 -0.61
CA ASN A 193 29.30 -4.53 0.53
C ASN A 193 28.04 -5.33 0.92
N GLY A 194 28.24 -6.58 1.34
CA GLY A 194 27.16 -7.49 1.74
C GLY A 194 26.36 -8.11 0.59
N LEU A 195 26.65 -7.76 -0.68
CA LEU A 195 26.01 -8.38 -1.84
C LEU A 195 26.58 -9.78 -2.11
N GLU A 196 25.72 -10.80 -2.13
CA GLU A 196 26.09 -12.17 -2.45
C GLU A 196 25.79 -12.53 -3.92
N GLU A 197 26.55 -13.47 -4.48
CA GLU A 197 26.40 -13.95 -5.87
C GLU A 197 25.00 -14.54 -6.14
N ALA A 198 24.34 -15.12 -5.14
CA ALA A 198 22.98 -15.63 -5.31
C ALA A 198 21.92 -14.52 -5.50
N SER A 199 22.22 -13.29 -5.11
CA SER A 199 21.23 -12.21 -4.94
C SER A 199 21.33 -11.06 -5.96
N TRP A 200 22.43 -10.96 -6.72
CA TRP A 200 22.61 -9.85 -7.65
C TRP A 200 21.60 -9.87 -8.81
N LYS A 201 21.10 -11.04 -9.25
CA LYS A 201 20.03 -11.10 -10.26
C LYS A 201 18.74 -10.43 -9.77
N SER A 202 18.36 -10.67 -8.52
CA SER A 202 17.23 -9.99 -7.90
C SER A 202 17.50 -8.49 -7.81
N LEU A 203 18.70 -8.08 -7.41
CA LEU A 203 19.08 -6.66 -7.41
C LEU A 203 18.96 -6.03 -8.81
N LEU A 204 19.53 -6.64 -9.85
CA LEU A 204 19.45 -6.08 -11.20
C LEU A 204 18.02 -5.97 -11.71
N SER A 205 17.18 -6.97 -11.44
CA SER A 205 15.75 -6.88 -11.76
C SER A 205 15.09 -5.67 -11.08
N LEU A 206 15.42 -5.42 -9.81
CA LEU A 206 14.95 -4.24 -9.07
C LEU A 206 15.49 -2.93 -9.66
N LEU A 207 16.76 -2.87 -10.06
CA LEU A 207 17.34 -1.67 -10.66
C LEU A 207 16.74 -1.38 -12.06
N GLU A 208 16.45 -2.41 -12.86
CA GLU A 208 15.93 -2.26 -14.22
C GLU A 208 14.43 -1.93 -14.25
N SER A 209 13.62 -2.53 -13.36
CA SER A 209 12.15 -2.42 -13.42
C SER A 209 11.47 -2.00 -12.11
N GLY A 210 12.23 -1.83 -11.03
CA GLY A 210 11.69 -1.57 -9.69
C GLY A 210 10.92 -0.25 -9.62
N ALA A 211 11.43 0.83 -10.21
CA ALA A 211 10.81 2.15 -10.09
C ALA A 211 9.36 2.19 -10.60
N ARG A 212 9.10 1.49 -11.71
CA ARG A 212 7.74 1.33 -12.28
C ARG A 212 6.78 0.60 -11.34
N CYS A 213 7.30 -0.17 -10.41
CA CYS A 213 6.55 -0.97 -9.44
C CYS A 213 6.61 -0.37 -8.02
N GLY A 214 7.11 0.86 -7.90
CA GLY A 214 7.24 1.56 -6.64
C GLY A 214 8.48 1.21 -5.83
N ILE A 215 9.43 0.43 -6.36
CA ILE A 215 10.71 0.15 -5.68
C ILE A 215 11.76 1.16 -6.15
N ILE A 216 12.19 2.03 -5.26
CA ILE A 216 13.14 3.11 -5.53
C ILE A 216 14.46 2.77 -4.87
N SER A 217 15.50 2.49 -5.66
CA SER A 217 16.81 2.11 -5.14
C SER A 217 17.74 3.31 -5.01
N ILE A 218 18.37 3.45 -3.85
CA ILE A 218 19.39 4.45 -3.53
C ILE A 218 20.63 3.70 -3.06
N LEU A 219 21.69 3.74 -3.86
CA LEU A 219 22.94 3.02 -3.62
C LEU A 219 24.02 4.02 -3.25
N ILE A 220 24.64 3.86 -2.09
CA ILE A 220 25.74 4.73 -1.64
C ILE A 220 27.03 3.95 -1.79
N VAL A 221 27.86 4.35 -2.75
CA VAL A 221 29.08 3.66 -3.15
C VAL A 221 30.28 4.36 -2.53
N ASP A 222 30.94 3.68 -1.58
CA ASP A 222 32.26 4.10 -1.13
C ASP A 222 33.27 3.87 -2.28
N PRO A 223 34.04 4.89 -2.71
CA PRO A 223 35.08 4.74 -3.72
C PRO A 223 36.13 3.66 -3.40
N LYS A 224 36.26 3.28 -2.12
CA LYS A 224 37.17 2.23 -1.64
C LYS A 224 36.58 0.82 -1.74
N SER A 225 35.30 0.68 -2.06
CA SER A 225 34.63 -0.63 -2.10
C SER A 225 35.18 -1.54 -3.20
N SER A 226 35.30 -2.83 -2.87
CA SER A 226 35.59 -3.87 -3.85
C SER A 226 34.31 -4.39 -4.49
N TRP A 227 34.24 -4.36 -5.81
CA TRP A 227 33.11 -4.89 -6.57
C TRP A 227 33.18 -6.43 -6.66
N PRO A 228 32.05 -7.15 -6.53
CA PRO A 228 32.03 -8.62 -6.65
C PRO A 228 32.48 -9.10 -8.03
N THR A 229 31.99 -8.45 -9.09
CA THR A 229 32.39 -8.69 -10.48
C THR A 229 32.35 -7.38 -11.27
N GLU A 230 33.14 -7.33 -12.35
CA GLU A 230 33.12 -6.19 -13.28
C GLU A 230 31.78 -6.08 -14.03
N GLU A 231 31.10 -7.20 -14.26
CA GLU A 231 29.76 -7.20 -14.88
C GLU A 231 28.73 -6.45 -14.02
N VAL A 232 28.72 -6.69 -12.70
CA VAL A 232 27.81 -5.99 -11.78
C VAL A 232 28.09 -4.49 -11.79
N ARG A 233 29.37 -4.11 -11.78
CA ARG A 233 29.79 -2.71 -11.87
C ARG A 233 29.26 -2.07 -13.15
N GLN A 234 29.52 -2.68 -14.31
CA GLN A 234 29.08 -2.16 -15.61
C GLN A 234 27.56 -2.03 -15.71
N ARG A 235 26.80 -2.94 -15.10
CA ARG A 235 25.33 -2.85 -15.07
C ARG A 235 24.83 -1.70 -14.21
N VAL A 236 25.44 -1.46 -13.05
CA VAL A 236 25.11 -0.30 -12.19
C VAL A 236 25.56 1.02 -12.82
N ASP A 237 26.68 1.01 -13.54
CA ASP A 237 27.19 2.18 -14.27
C ASP A 237 26.40 2.49 -15.55
N GLY A 238 25.68 1.50 -16.09
CA GLY A 238 24.95 1.59 -17.35
C GLY A 238 23.56 2.25 -17.25
N GLY A 239 23.10 2.61 -16.06
CA GLY A 239 21.81 3.27 -15.84
C GLY A 239 21.77 4.05 -14.53
N GLY A 240 20.59 4.56 -14.19
CA GLY A 240 20.39 5.36 -12.99
C GLY A 240 20.96 6.79 -13.10
N LEU A 241 20.59 7.63 -12.13
CA LEU A 241 21.24 8.92 -11.91
C LEU A 241 22.44 8.72 -10.99
N HIS A 242 23.61 9.14 -11.44
CA HIS A 242 24.84 9.08 -10.65
C HIS A 242 25.25 10.47 -10.20
N VAL A 243 25.48 10.61 -8.90
CA VAL A 243 26.05 11.81 -8.30
C VAL A 243 27.30 11.44 -7.49
N THR A 244 28.28 12.32 -7.48
CA THR A 244 29.56 12.12 -6.81
C THR A 244 29.85 13.33 -5.94
N TRP A 245 30.22 13.09 -4.69
CA TRP A 245 30.73 14.15 -3.82
C TRP A 245 32.20 14.42 -4.13
N ASP A 246 32.51 15.65 -4.53
CA ASP A 246 33.87 16.15 -4.67
C ASP A 246 34.30 16.86 -3.39
N ALA A 247 35.16 16.20 -2.62
CA ALA A 247 35.69 16.75 -1.38
C ALA A 247 36.68 17.92 -1.59
N THR A 248 37.27 18.06 -2.78
CA THR A 248 38.20 19.17 -3.05
C THR A 248 37.49 20.47 -3.37
N GLU A 249 36.34 20.39 -4.04
CA GLU A 249 35.52 21.54 -4.40
C GLU A 249 34.28 21.70 -3.51
N GLU A 250 34.11 20.84 -2.49
CA GLU A 250 32.97 20.80 -1.56
C GLU A 250 31.61 20.87 -2.28
N ARG A 251 31.48 20.12 -3.38
CA ARG A 251 30.29 20.15 -4.26
C ARG A 251 29.88 18.77 -4.71
N LEU A 252 28.63 18.66 -5.14
CA LEU A 252 28.11 17.48 -5.81
C LEU A 252 28.26 17.63 -7.33
N ILE A 253 28.63 16.55 -8.01
CA ILE A 253 28.78 16.48 -9.46
C ILE A 253 27.87 15.36 -9.97
N ALA A 254 27.01 15.66 -10.95
CA ALA A 254 26.19 14.64 -11.60
C ALA A 254 26.91 14.08 -12.83
N ARG A 255 26.78 12.78 -13.11
CA ARG A 255 27.37 12.14 -14.29
C ARG A 255 26.64 12.46 -15.60
N ALA A 256 25.46 13.09 -15.54
CA ALA A 256 24.68 13.42 -16.72
C ALA A 256 25.36 14.52 -17.54
N GLU A 257 25.57 14.28 -18.84
CA GLU A 257 26.33 15.15 -19.74
C GLU A 257 25.86 16.62 -19.70
N ALA A 258 24.54 16.84 -19.60
CA ALA A 258 23.94 18.17 -19.54
C ALA A 258 24.29 18.98 -18.29
N ILE A 259 24.64 18.33 -17.17
CA ILE A 259 24.88 18.97 -15.86
C ILE A 259 26.21 18.57 -15.22
N ALA A 260 27.07 17.84 -15.94
CA ALA A 260 28.34 17.35 -15.41
C ALA A 260 29.34 18.46 -15.05
N GLN A 261 29.17 19.65 -15.64
CA GLN A 261 30.00 20.82 -15.37
C GLN A 261 29.37 21.78 -14.34
N CYS A 262 28.12 21.53 -13.95
CA CYS A 262 27.39 22.40 -13.04
C CYS A 262 27.77 22.08 -11.59
N PRO A 263 28.23 23.07 -10.78
CA PRO A 263 28.42 22.85 -9.35
C PRO A 263 27.06 22.68 -8.68
N LEU A 264 26.75 21.46 -8.22
CA LEU A 264 25.51 21.19 -7.50
C LEU A 264 25.73 21.47 -6.01
N ARG A 265 24.87 22.29 -5.42
CA ARG A 265 24.85 22.60 -3.98
C ARG A 265 23.86 21.69 -3.28
N LEU A 266 24.24 21.16 -2.11
CA LEU A 266 23.33 20.39 -1.29
C LEU A 266 22.21 21.30 -0.77
N THR A 267 20.98 20.80 -0.79
CA THR A 267 19.87 21.44 -0.07
C THR A 267 20.00 21.22 1.44
N ASP A 268 19.46 22.18 2.20
CA ASP A 268 19.47 22.12 3.66
C ASP A 268 18.80 20.84 4.20
N CYS A 269 19.59 20.06 4.93
CA CYS A 269 19.13 18.93 5.71
C CYS A 269 18.78 19.41 7.13
N PRO A 270 17.65 18.97 7.72
CA PRO A 270 17.29 19.42 9.06
C PRO A 270 18.25 18.82 10.09
N ASP A 271 18.45 19.55 11.19
CA ASP A 271 19.17 19.06 12.36
C ASP A 271 18.46 17.85 12.99
N ASP A 272 19.14 17.21 13.95
CA ASP A 272 18.65 15.96 14.58
C ASP A 272 17.32 16.15 15.31
N GLU A 273 17.13 17.29 15.98
CA GLU A 273 15.91 17.57 16.71
C GLU A 273 14.73 17.78 15.76
N THR A 274 14.93 18.57 14.70
CA THR A 274 13.90 18.81 13.68
C THR A 274 13.57 17.53 12.92
N ALA A 275 14.57 16.74 12.52
CA ALA A 275 14.36 15.45 11.86
C ALA A 275 13.56 14.48 12.74
N ARG A 276 13.87 14.42 14.04
CA ARG A 276 13.14 13.59 15.02
C ARG A 276 11.67 14.02 15.15
N GLN A 277 11.41 15.33 15.18
CA GLN A 277 10.04 15.86 15.22
C GLN A 277 9.27 15.55 13.93
N VAL A 278 9.91 15.69 12.77
CA VAL A 278 9.33 15.33 11.47
C VAL A 278 8.99 13.84 11.43
N VAL A 279 9.92 12.96 11.80
CA VAL A 279 9.69 11.50 11.86
C VAL A 279 8.52 11.14 12.79
N HIS A 280 8.44 11.78 13.94
CA HIS A 280 7.33 11.55 14.87
C HIS A 280 5.98 11.95 14.25
N GLU A 281 5.92 13.08 13.54
CA GLU A 281 4.71 13.53 12.84
C GLU A 281 4.37 12.64 11.63
N VAL A 282 5.37 12.15 10.88
CA VAL A 282 5.19 11.13 9.82
C VAL A 282 4.51 9.89 10.41
N GLY A 283 5.04 9.35 11.53
CA GLY A 283 4.50 8.16 12.18
C GLY A 283 3.06 8.35 12.65
N ARG A 284 2.76 9.48 13.30
CA ARG A 284 1.40 9.84 13.73
C ARG A 284 0.43 9.88 12.54
N ARG A 285 0.82 10.52 11.44
CA ARG A 285 0.01 10.60 10.21
C ARG A 285 -0.18 9.24 9.55
N ALA A 286 0.85 8.40 9.53
CA ALA A 286 0.76 7.04 9.00
C ALA A 286 -0.27 6.21 9.76
N VAL A 287 -0.30 6.28 11.10
CA VAL A 287 -1.31 5.59 11.94
C VAL A 287 -2.73 6.09 11.65
N LEU A 288 -2.90 7.40 11.46
CA LEU A 288 -4.20 7.96 11.08
C LEU A 288 -4.65 7.52 9.69
N ALA A 289 -3.72 7.42 8.74
CA ALA A 289 -3.98 6.97 7.36
C ALA A 289 -4.21 5.44 7.26
N HIS A 290 -3.67 4.65 8.19
CA HIS A 290 -3.83 3.19 8.23
C HIS A 290 -5.27 2.72 8.52
N ARG A 291 -6.17 3.63 8.90
CA ARG A 291 -7.61 3.35 8.85
C ARG A 291 -8.06 3.37 7.40
N VAL A 292 -7.70 2.32 6.65
CA VAL A 292 -8.20 2.08 5.30
C VAL A 292 -9.66 1.68 5.43
N GLU A 293 -10.54 2.68 5.47
CA GLU A 293 -11.97 2.48 5.30
C GLU A 293 -12.23 2.33 3.81
N VAL A 294 -12.38 1.08 3.34
CA VAL A 294 -12.90 0.83 2.00
C VAL A 294 -14.40 1.14 2.04
N PRO A 295 -14.89 2.15 1.31
CA PRO A 295 -16.32 2.45 1.32
C PRO A 295 -17.09 1.25 0.77
N LEU A 296 -18.09 0.78 1.51
CA LEU A 296 -18.92 -0.36 1.08
C LEU A 296 -19.47 -0.14 -0.34
N ALA A 297 -19.82 1.10 -0.68
CA ALA A 297 -20.28 1.50 -2.02
C ALA A 297 -19.36 1.04 -3.16
N GLY A 298 -18.04 1.00 -2.97
CA GLY A 298 -17.09 0.54 -3.98
C GLY A 298 -17.21 -0.96 -4.28
N MET A 299 -17.72 -1.76 -3.34
CA MET A 299 -17.89 -3.21 -3.45
C MET A 299 -19.30 -3.64 -3.90
N LEU A 300 -20.27 -2.73 -3.82
CA LEU A 300 -21.66 -3.03 -4.10
C LEU A 300 -21.93 -3.05 -5.61
N PRO A 301 -22.88 -3.88 -6.09
CA PRO A 301 -23.27 -3.83 -7.50
C PRO A 301 -23.81 -2.43 -7.86
N PRO A 302 -23.55 -1.95 -9.10
CA PRO A 302 -24.19 -0.74 -9.63
C PRO A 302 -25.70 -0.79 -9.46
N GLU A 303 -26.37 0.35 -9.36
CA GLU A 303 -27.81 0.39 -9.07
C GLU A 303 -28.64 -0.41 -10.08
N GLU A 304 -28.23 -0.36 -11.35
CA GLU A 304 -28.85 -1.09 -12.45
C GLU A 304 -28.77 -2.60 -12.28
N GLU A 305 -27.71 -3.12 -11.65
CA GLU A 305 -27.46 -4.56 -11.43
C GLU A 305 -27.98 -5.09 -10.09
N ARG A 306 -28.53 -4.21 -9.24
CA ARG A 306 -29.09 -4.63 -7.94
C ARG A 306 -30.23 -5.63 -8.15
N TRP A 307 -30.29 -6.63 -7.27
CA TRP A 307 -31.30 -7.69 -7.26
C TRP A 307 -31.36 -8.59 -8.51
N GLN A 308 -30.38 -8.50 -9.42
CA GLN A 308 -30.30 -9.37 -10.59
C GLN A 308 -29.57 -10.70 -10.32
N GLY A 309 -28.94 -10.86 -9.16
CA GLY A 309 -28.17 -12.06 -8.83
C GLY A 309 -29.03 -13.33 -8.72
N ASP A 310 -28.48 -14.45 -9.20
CA ASP A 310 -29.06 -15.78 -8.98
C ASP A 310 -28.30 -16.54 -7.87
N SER A 311 -29.03 -16.92 -6.83
CA SER A 311 -28.54 -17.67 -5.67
C SER A 311 -28.77 -19.17 -5.78
N SER A 312 -29.37 -19.66 -6.88
CA SER A 312 -29.83 -21.05 -6.99
C SER A 312 -28.67 -22.04 -6.92
N LEU A 313 -27.55 -21.74 -7.61
CA LEU A 313 -26.33 -22.54 -7.56
C LEU A 313 -25.50 -22.25 -6.31
N ALA A 314 -25.21 -20.97 -6.06
CA ALA A 314 -24.37 -20.52 -4.95
C ALA A 314 -24.60 -19.04 -4.63
N LEU A 315 -24.23 -18.63 -3.42
CA LEU A 315 -24.04 -17.25 -3.04
C LEU A 315 -22.61 -16.85 -3.38
N SER A 316 -22.43 -15.69 -3.98
CA SER A 316 -21.14 -15.04 -4.20
C SER A 316 -21.30 -13.60 -3.74
N ILE A 317 -20.88 -13.33 -2.50
CA ILE A 317 -21.16 -12.08 -1.79
C ILE A 317 -19.86 -11.26 -1.72
N PRO A 318 -19.80 -10.05 -2.29
CA PRO A 318 -18.66 -9.16 -2.11
C PRO A 318 -18.39 -8.83 -0.63
N ILE A 319 -17.17 -9.08 -0.16
CA ILE A 319 -16.76 -8.87 1.25
C ILE A 319 -15.52 -7.99 1.42
N GLY A 320 -14.76 -7.74 0.37
CA GLY A 320 -13.63 -6.83 0.42
C GLY A 320 -13.08 -6.50 -0.96
N GLN A 321 -12.10 -5.62 -1.00
CA GLN A 321 -11.32 -5.29 -2.20
C GLN A 321 -9.83 -5.34 -1.91
N SER A 322 -9.05 -5.73 -2.92
CA SER A 322 -7.60 -5.56 -2.92
C SER A 322 -7.17 -4.83 -4.19
N GLY A 323 -6.54 -3.68 -4.04
CA GLY A 323 -6.14 -2.90 -5.21
C GLY A 323 -7.29 -2.51 -6.13
N VAL A 324 -6.96 -2.14 -7.36
CA VAL A 324 -7.94 -1.72 -8.37
C VAL A 324 -8.67 -2.93 -8.97
N GLY A 325 -10.00 -2.88 -8.95
CA GLY A 325 -10.85 -3.82 -9.69
C GLY A 325 -10.89 -5.26 -9.16
N ARG A 326 -10.21 -5.59 -8.05
CA ARG A 326 -10.25 -6.93 -7.46
C ARG A 326 -11.17 -6.95 -6.25
N THR A 327 -12.36 -7.47 -6.47
CA THR A 327 -13.33 -7.71 -5.41
C THR A 327 -13.19 -9.13 -4.88
N HIS A 328 -13.01 -9.26 -3.57
CA HIS A 328 -13.05 -10.55 -2.87
C HIS A 328 -14.48 -10.92 -2.52
N CYS A 329 -14.90 -12.11 -2.93
CA CYS A 329 -16.24 -12.62 -2.68
C CYS A 329 -16.22 -13.81 -1.72
N LEU A 330 -17.09 -13.80 -0.71
CA LEU A 330 -17.47 -14.98 0.05
C LEU A 330 -18.38 -15.85 -0.82
N THR A 331 -17.90 -17.04 -1.19
CA THR A 331 -18.66 -17.99 -2.01
C THR A 331 -19.16 -19.15 -1.15
N LEU A 332 -20.48 -19.33 -1.11
CA LEU A 332 -21.16 -20.40 -0.34
C LEU A 332 -22.12 -21.18 -1.25
N GLY A 333 -22.11 -22.51 -1.18
CA GLY A 333 -23.00 -23.37 -1.96
C GLY A 333 -22.31 -24.27 -2.99
N LEU A 334 -21.01 -24.14 -3.21
CA LEU A 334 -20.24 -24.93 -4.17
C LEU A 334 -19.36 -25.96 -3.47
N GLY A 335 -19.44 -27.22 -3.94
CA GLY A 335 -18.63 -28.31 -3.40
C GLY A 335 -18.78 -28.43 -1.89
N THR A 336 -17.66 -28.35 -1.16
CA THR A 336 -17.62 -28.39 0.30
C THR A 336 -17.79 -27.02 0.98
N ALA A 337 -17.77 -25.92 0.23
CA ALA A 337 -17.90 -24.56 0.75
C ALA A 337 -19.37 -24.21 1.02
N GLN A 338 -19.98 -24.87 2.00
CA GLN A 338 -21.39 -24.67 2.37
C GLN A 338 -21.57 -23.69 3.54
N HIS A 339 -20.56 -23.56 4.40
CA HIS A 339 -20.59 -22.77 5.63
C HIS A 339 -19.30 -21.96 5.78
N ALA A 340 -19.33 -20.91 6.60
CA ALA A 340 -18.17 -20.11 6.95
C ALA A 340 -18.14 -19.83 8.46
N ILE A 341 -16.92 -19.76 9.01
CA ILE A 341 -16.67 -19.33 10.39
C ILE A 341 -15.80 -18.07 10.31
N ILE A 342 -16.21 -17.02 11.03
CA ILE A 342 -15.46 -15.76 11.13
C ILE A 342 -14.94 -15.67 12.56
N ALA A 343 -13.63 -15.55 12.71
CA ALA A 343 -12.96 -15.43 14.00
C ALA A 343 -12.12 -14.16 14.06
N GLY A 344 -12.12 -13.49 15.20
CA GLY A 344 -11.36 -12.26 15.43
C GLY A 344 -11.49 -11.79 16.87
N LYS A 345 -10.46 -11.09 17.36
CA LYS A 345 -10.50 -10.43 18.67
C LYS A 345 -11.49 -9.26 18.66
N THR A 346 -11.95 -8.84 19.84
CA THR A 346 -12.79 -7.63 19.96
C THR A 346 -12.13 -6.44 19.27
N GLY A 347 -12.91 -5.70 18.48
CA GLY A 347 -12.41 -4.57 17.68
C GLY A 347 -11.72 -4.95 16.36
N SER A 348 -11.67 -6.23 15.96
CA SER A 348 -11.08 -6.64 14.67
C SER A 348 -11.98 -6.41 13.45
N GLY A 349 -13.18 -5.84 13.64
CA GLY A 349 -14.15 -5.62 12.55
C GLY A 349 -15.04 -6.82 12.20
N LYS A 350 -15.15 -7.85 13.07
CA LYS A 350 -16.06 -9.01 12.86
C LYS A 350 -17.48 -8.56 12.53
N SER A 351 -18.07 -7.72 13.39
CA SER A 351 -19.47 -7.30 13.21
C SER A 351 -19.63 -6.39 11.98
N SER A 352 -18.65 -5.52 11.70
CA SER A 352 -18.59 -4.75 10.45
C SER A 352 -18.57 -5.65 9.21
N LEU A 353 -17.82 -6.75 9.23
CA LEU A 353 -17.80 -7.73 8.15
C LEU A 353 -19.16 -8.45 8.01
N LEU A 354 -19.82 -8.80 9.11
CA LEU A 354 -21.18 -9.37 9.07
C LEU A 354 -22.16 -8.39 8.42
N HIS A 355 -22.10 -7.11 8.78
CA HIS A 355 -22.91 -6.07 8.15
C HIS A 355 -22.63 -5.90 6.66
N ALA A 356 -21.36 -5.96 6.26
CA ALA A 356 -20.97 -5.93 4.85
C ALA A 356 -21.53 -7.15 4.10
N ILE A 357 -21.43 -8.37 4.66
CA ILE A 357 -21.97 -9.59 4.07
C ILE A 357 -23.49 -9.47 3.86
N ILE A 358 -24.23 -9.08 4.91
CA ILE A 358 -25.69 -8.98 4.86
C ILE A 358 -26.12 -7.92 3.83
N SER A 359 -25.51 -6.74 3.86
CA SER A 359 -25.85 -5.63 2.97
C SER A 359 -25.51 -5.95 1.51
N SER A 360 -24.31 -6.48 1.25
CA SER A 360 -23.88 -6.90 -0.09
C SER A 360 -24.78 -8.01 -0.64
N ALA A 361 -25.17 -8.98 0.18
CA ALA A 361 -26.06 -10.06 -0.24
C ALA A 361 -27.47 -9.54 -0.54
N ALA A 362 -28.02 -8.68 0.31
CA ALA A 362 -29.35 -8.10 0.14
C ALA A 362 -29.44 -7.15 -1.07
N LEU A 363 -28.36 -6.47 -1.43
CA LEU A 363 -28.31 -5.61 -2.63
C LEU A 363 -28.08 -6.42 -3.91
N LYS A 364 -27.36 -7.54 -3.84
CA LYS A 364 -27.11 -8.40 -5.02
C LYS A 364 -28.28 -9.31 -5.37
N TYR A 365 -28.94 -9.90 -4.37
CA TYR A 365 -30.00 -10.88 -4.56
C TYR A 365 -31.36 -10.32 -4.12
N SER A 366 -32.41 -10.53 -4.90
CA SER A 366 -33.76 -10.10 -4.51
C SER A 366 -34.32 -10.94 -3.33
N PRO A 367 -35.35 -10.47 -2.60
CA PRO A 367 -36.03 -11.27 -1.56
C PRO A 367 -36.65 -12.58 -2.07
N GLN A 368 -36.92 -12.70 -3.37
CA GLN A 368 -37.40 -13.93 -4.01
C GLN A 368 -36.26 -14.93 -4.25
N ARG A 369 -35.01 -14.47 -4.25
CA ARG A 369 -33.80 -15.29 -4.44
C ARG A 369 -33.06 -15.55 -3.13
N LEU A 370 -33.12 -14.65 -2.16
CA LEU A 370 -32.39 -14.77 -0.89
C LEU A 370 -33.30 -14.45 0.29
N ARG A 371 -33.26 -15.33 1.30
CA ARG A 371 -33.85 -15.14 2.62
C ARG A 371 -32.78 -15.17 3.71
N LEU A 372 -32.96 -14.36 4.75
CA LEU A 372 -32.02 -14.19 5.84
C LEU A 372 -32.63 -14.63 7.17
N VAL A 373 -31.84 -15.36 7.94
CA VAL A 373 -32.08 -15.64 9.37
C VAL A 373 -30.90 -15.04 10.13
N LEU A 374 -31.16 -14.01 10.91
CA LEU A 374 -30.14 -13.23 11.62
C LEU A 374 -30.29 -13.48 13.12
N LEU A 375 -29.26 -14.01 13.77
CA LEU A 375 -29.28 -14.32 15.21
C LEU A 375 -28.11 -13.63 15.90
N ASP A 376 -28.40 -12.84 16.93
CA ASP A 376 -27.41 -12.15 17.75
C ASP A 376 -27.49 -12.68 19.19
N PHE A 377 -26.50 -13.50 19.59
CA PHE A 377 -26.43 -14.09 20.91
C PHE A 377 -25.48 -13.29 21.81
N LYS A 378 -25.91 -12.12 22.35
CA LYS A 378 -25.42 -11.45 23.60
C LYS A 378 -25.59 -9.93 23.58
N LYS A 379 -26.33 -9.36 24.55
CA LYS A 379 -26.36 -7.91 24.97
C LYS A 379 -26.27 -6.86 23.84
N GLY A 380 -26.62 -7.26 22.61
CA GLY A 380 -26.27 -6.61 21.37
C GLY A 380 -27.54 -6.47 20.56
N VAL A 381 -27.68 -5.29 19.97
CA VAL A 381 -28.74 -4.95 19.03
C VAL A 381 -28.15 -4.90 17.63
N GLU A 382 -27.12 -5.72 17.35
CA GLU A 382 -26.29 -5.59 16.14
C GLU A 382 -27.16 -5.68 14.89
N PHE A 383 -28.07 -6.67 14.85
CA PHE A 383 -29.00 -6.86 13.74
C PHE A 383 -30.33 -6.09 13.87
N GLN A 384 -30.55 -5.33 14.95
CA GLN A 384 -31.77 -4.52 15.15
C GLN A 384 -31.99 -3.54 13.99
N VAL A 385 -30.90 -2.99 13.45
CA VAL A 385 -30.94 -2.07 12.30
C VAL A 385 -31.72 -2.63 11.11
N TYR A 386 -31.66 -3.94 10.88
CA TYR A 386 -32.38 -4.58 9.77
C TYR A 386 -33.88 -4.77 10.06
N SER A 387 -34.23 -4.94 11.35
CA SER A 387 -35.62 -4.97 11.81
C SER A 387 -36.25 -3.58 11.68
N ASP A 388 -35.56 -2.55 12.16
CA ASP A 388 -36.01 -1.16 12.10
C ASP A 388 -36.19 -0.68 10.66
N ALA A 389 -35.26 -1.06 9.77
CA ALA A 389 -35.34 -0.79 8.34
C ALA A 389 -36.36 -1.67 7.59
N ARG A 390 -36.97 -2.67 8.26
CA ARG A 390 -37.90 -3.65 7.68
C ARG A 390 -37.33 -4.34 6.45
N LEU A 391 -36.12 -4.87 6.57
CA LEU A 391 -35.41 -5.52 5.48
C LEU A 391 -36.27 -6.68 4.91
N PRO A 392 -36.69 -6.63 3.63
CA PRO A 392 -37.66 -7.59 3.07
C PRO A 392 -37.10 -9.02 2.94
N HIS A 393 -35.77 -9.17 3.01
CA HIS A 393 -35.08 -10.46 2.98
C HIS A 393 -35.12 -11.20 4.31
N ALA A 394 -35.32 -10.51 5.43
CA ALA A 394 -35.20 -11.11 6.76
C ALA A 394 -36.50 -11.82 7.16
N ASP A 395 -36.44 -13.15 7.31
CA ASP A 395 -37.55 -13.96 7.80
C ASP A 395 -37.55 -14.03 9.34
N ILE A 396 -36.36 -14.08 9.95
CA ILE A 396 -36.17 -14.11 11.41
C ILE A 396 -35.02 -13.16 11.77
N ILE A 397 -35.26 -12.32 12.77
CA ILE A 397 -34.22 -11.50 13.41
C ILE A 397 -34.33 -11.74 14.93
N GLY A 398 -33.35 -12.45 15.49
CA GLY A 398 -33.19 -12.63 16.92
C GLY A 398 -32.30 -11.54 17.49
N ILE A 399 -32.90 -10.55 18.15
CA ILE A 399 -32.20 -9.54 18.94
C ILE A 399 -32.22 -9.98 20.41
N GLU A 400 -31.06 -9.92 21.07
CA GLU A 400 -30.91 -10.39 22.46
C GLU A 400 -31.50 -11.81 22.66
N SER A 401 -31.28 -12.70 21.69
CA SER A 401 -31.97 -13.99 21.70
C SER A 401 -31.48 -14.86 22.83
N HIS A 402 -32.37 -15.13 23.80
CA HIS A 402 -32.21 -16.26 24.72
C HIS A 402 -32.06 -17.55 23.90
N ARG A 403 -31.35 -18.54 24.46
CA ARG A 403 -31.10 -19.84 23.80
C ARG A 403 -32.34 -20.48 23.20
N GLU A 404 -33.47 -20.37 23.88
CA GLU A 404 -34.76 -20.89 23.44
C GLU A 404 -35.20 -20.28 22.10
N PHE A 405 -35.03 -18.97 21.91
CA PHE A 405 -35.33 -18.33 20.63
C PHE A 405 -34.39 -18.81 19.52
N GLY A 406 -33.10 -18.93 19.85
CA GLY A 406 -32.11 -19.52 18.97
C GLY A 406 -32.47 -20.92 18.51
N LEU A 407 -32.92 -21.76 19.44
CA LEU A 407 -33.41 -23.11 19.16
C LEU A 407 -34.63 -23.07 18.23
N SER A 408 -35.64 -22.25 18.52
CA SER A 408 -36.82 -22.12 17.65
C SER A 408 -36.48 -21.63 16.24
N ALA A 409 -35.50 -20.74 16.09
CA ALA A 409 -35.02 -20.31 14.78
C ALA A 409 -34.37 -21.46 14.01
N LEU A 410 -33.59 -22.32 14.68
CA LEU A 410 -32.99 -23.50 14.06
C LEU A 410 -34.03 -24.57 13.73
N GLU A 411 -35.04 -24.78 14.58
CA GLU A 411 -36.18 -25.66 14.30
C GLU A 411 -36.97 -25.19 13.07
N PHE A 412 -37.16 -23.88 12.91
CA PHE A 412 -37.74 -23.30 11.71
C PHE A 412 -36.94 -23.62 10.43
N VAL A 413 -35.61 -23.47 10.51
CA VAL A 413 -34.71 -23.80 9.40
C VAL A 413 -34.78 -25.29 9.07
N ASP A 414 -34.75 -26.16 10.08
CA ASP A 414 -34.84 -27.62 9.89
C ASP A 414 -36.17 -28.02 9.24
N GLY A 415 -37.28 -27.45 9.69
CA GLY A 415 -38.59 -27.63 9.05
C GLY A 415 -38.61 -27.19 7.59
N CYS A 416 -37.93 -26.09 7.24
CA CYS A 416 -37.76 -25.66 5.86
C CYS A 416 -36.96 -26.67 5.04
N MET A 417 -35.87 -27.22 5.61
CA MET A 417 -35.05 -28.24 4.95
C MET A 417 -35.85 -29.51 4.68
N GLN A 418 -36.62 -29.99 5.66
CA GLN A 418 -37.47 -31.18 5.52
C GLN A 418 -38.53 -30.98 4.41
N ARG A 419 -39.27 -29.87 4.45
CA ARG A 419 -40.27 -29.52 3.44
C ARG A 419 -39.68 -29.46 2.03
N ARG A 420 -38.50 -28.83 1.88
CA ARG A 420 -37.81 -28.77 0.58
C ARG A 420 -37.35 -30.15 0.12
N GLY A 421 -36.86 -31.00 1.03
CA GLY A 421 -36.50 -32.38 0.72
C GLY A 421 -37.68 -33.18 0.17
N GLU A 422 -38.89 -33.00 0.71
CA GLU A 422 -40.10 -33.62 0.17
C GLU A 422 -40.47 -33.08 -1.21
N MET A 423 -40.43 -31.74 -1.39
CA MET A 423 -40.68 -31.10 -2.68
C MET A 423 -39.70 -31.62 -3.74
N PHE A 424 -38.40 -31.67 -3.43
CA PHE A 424 -37.38 -32.14 -4.35
C PHE A 424 -37.58 -33.60 -4.74
N ARG A 425 -37.94 -34.45 -3.76
CA ARG A 425 -38.26 -35.86 -4.01
C ARG A 425 -39.48 -36.02 -4.92
N GLN A 426 -40.54 -35.25 -4.69
CA GLN A 426 -41.76 -35.28 -5.52
C GLN A 426 -41.51 -34.72 -6.94
N GLY A 427 -40.66 -33.70 -7.06
CA GLY A 427 -40.26 -33.09 -8.33
C GLY A 427 -39.14 -33.84 -9.07
N GLY A 428 -38.59 -34.91 -8.50
CA GLY A 428 -37.51 -35.70 -9.13
C GLY A 428 -36.17 -34.97 -9.23
N VAL A 429 -35.89 -34.02 -8.34
CA VAL A 429 -34.62 -33.25 -8.29
C VAL A 429 -33.83 -33.54 -7.03
N GLN A 430 -32.54 -33.20 -7.06
CA GLN A 430 -31.63 -33.41 -5.93
C GLN A 430 -31.17 -32.11 -5.26
N ASP A 431 -31.33 -30.95 -5.92
CA ASP A 431 -30.83 -29.68 -5.42
C ASP A 431 -31.72 -28.49 -5.79
N LEU A 432 -31.42 -27.36 -5.16
CA LEU A 432 -32.13 -26.09 -5.34
C LEU A 432 -32.03 -25.55 -6.77
N ALA A 433 -30.88 -25.72 -7.42
CA ALA A 433 -30.65 -25.22 -8.76
C ALA A 433 -31.56 -25.93 -9.78
N SER A 434 -31.61 -27.26 -9.69
CA SER A 434 -32.46 -28.12 -10.50
C SER A 434 -33.94 -27.83 -10.27
N TRP A 435 -34.35 -27.64 -9.01
CA TRP A 435 -35.72 -27.23 -8.68
C TRP A 435 -36.08 -25.90 -9.35
N ASN A 436 -35.29 -24.85 -9.14
CA ASN A 436 -35.58 -23.52 -9.65
C ASN A 436 -35.56 -23.47 -11.19
N ALA A 437 -34.74 -24.30 -11.84
CA ALA A 437 -34.70 -24.42 -13.29
C ALA A 437 -35.98 -25.08 -13.86
N MET A 438 -36.51 -26.11 -13.21
CA MET A 438 -37.75 -26.78 -13.65
C MET A 438 -39.03 -26.06 -13.22
N HIS A 439 -38.97 -25.26 -12.15
CA HIS A 439 -40.12 -24.57 -11.59
C HIS A 439 -39.91 -23.04 -11.55
N PRO A 440 -39.80 -22.36 -12.70
CA PRO A 440 -39.53 -20.92 -12.75
C PRO A 440 -40.66 -20.06 -12.16
N GLN A 441 -41.87 -20.61 -12.03
CA GLN A 441 -43.03 -19.97 -11.38
C GLN A 441 -43.09 -20.22 -9.86
N GLN A 442 -42.25 -21.13 -9.32
CA GLN A 442 -42.20 -21.52 -7.91
C GLN A 442 -40.75 -21.56 -7.42
N VAL A 443 -40.03 -20.46 -7.67
CA VAL A 443 -38.64 -20.30 -7.25
C VAL A 443 -38.55 -20.36 -5.73
N LEU A 444 -37.67 -21.22 -5.25
CA LEU A 444 -37.31 -21.28 -3.84
C LEU A 444 -36.07 -20.41 -3.60
N PRO A 445 -36.11 -19.48 -2.63
CA PRO A 445 -34.95 -18.67 -2.31
C PRO A 445 -33.90 -19.51 -1.57
N ARG A 446 -32.62 -19.17 -1.75
CA ARG A 446 -31.57 -19.68 -0.86
C ARG A 446 -31.70 -19.01 0.50
N MET A 447 -31.47 -19.76 1.57
CA MET A 447 -31.48 -19.24 2.94
C MET A 447 -30.04 -19.05 3.42
N LEU A 448 -29.71 -17.86 3.90
CA LEU A 448 -28.44 -17.55 4.54
C LEU A 448 -28.70 -17.28 6.01
N ILE A 449 -28.06 -18.09 6.87
CA ILE A 449 -28.17 -17.98 8.32
C ILE A 449 -26.89 -17.30 8.81
N VAL A 450 -27.05 -16.19 9.51
CA VAL A 450 -25.96 -15.41 10.08
C VAL A 450 -26.13 -15.41 11.58
N ILE A 451 -25.14 -15.96 12.28
CA ILE A 451 -25.14 -16.06 13.73
C ILE A 451 -23.95 -15.27 14.25
N ASP A 452 -24.20 -14.19 14.99
CA ASP A 452 -23.15 -13.53 15.75
C ASP A 452 -23.02 -14.15 17.15
N GLU A 453 -21.78 -14.18 17.64
CA GLU A 453 -21.42 -14.74 18.96
C GLU A 453 -21.94 -16.20 19.15
N PHE A 454 -21.89 -17.02 18.09
CA PHE A 454 -22.45 -18.38 18.08
C PHE A 454 -21.94 -19.29 19.21
N GLN A 455 -20.74 -19.03 19.75
CA GLN A 455 -20.19 -19.78 20.87
C GLN A 455 -21.07 -19.70 22.13
N GLU A 456 -21.83 -18.61 22.31
CA GLU A 456 -22.75 -18.42 23.43
C GLU A 456 -23.92 -19.43 23.41
N MET A 457 -24.17 -20.11 22.28
CA MET A 457 -25.11 -21.23 22.23
C MET A 457 -24.64 -22.45 23.03
N PHE A 458 -23.34 -22.57 23.32
CA PHE A 458 -22.74 -23.79 23.89
C PHE A 458 -22.28 -23.65 25.36
N ILE A 459 -22.42 -22.48 25.97
CA ILE A 459 -21.87 -22.19 27.33
C ILE A 459 -22.86 -22.58 28.43
N GLU A 460 -22.76 -23.76 29.07
CA GLU A 460 -23.69 -24.16 30.15
C GLU A 460 -23.96 -23.10 31.23
#